data_AF-A0A973EZE5-F1
#
_entry.id   AF-A0A973EZE5-F1
#
_cell.length_a   1.000
_cell.length_b   1.000
_cell.length_c   1.000
_cell.angle_alpha   90.00
_cell.angle_beta   90.00
_cell.angle_gamma   90.00
#
_symmetry.space_group_name_H-M   'P 1'
#
loop_
_entity.id
_entity.type
_entity.pdbx_description
1 polymer ?
#
loop_
_entity_poly.entity_id
_entity_poly.type
_entity_poly.pdbx_seq_one_letter_code
_entity_poly.pdbx_strand_id
1 'polypeptide(L)'
;MKTAVFYIALLFSLSVEGQITSGLNDTVLIKGVVISGRAKDAALAGFKKIKLDSLDIKECLTSSVADILSVNTTIFVKSFGPGTSSTSSSRGTGANHTLIAWNGIKINNPMLGQSDLSLLPSGLMDEVHIYQGGGSMELQSGGLGSAVNLLTMPEWNRKTNVSIGTSAGTYGRLNLLAKLSTGSKNFHSITRLFSAYSKNNFLYSDPYTVSEKNWLRRENSQMRQNVFIQELYFRKPQHQFSAKLWYQKADRNIPVPVIVSQLRPGEKQTDESVRALFNYDYYPGAENLNLCLAILSDRLDYSNPPASIDSRNKMITGVFKGSLTAPLTVKTKAKIQIENNLNAVKSNNYETQKINNILEIAFIAETFFSERINTSVLLREIVTNKKMLIPDFSAGIQLKTDNKNASFLKANFSRNSRIPSLNDMFWLPGGNPDLKNEYGTTLEIGWETSGKKFSYLSYNFDITLFRSFIRE
;
A
#
# COMPACT_ATOMS: atom_id res chain seq x y z
N MET A 1 -20.79 -53.84 -34.95
CA MET A 1 -21.09 -52.46 -34.48
C MET A 1 -19.78 -51.71 -34.34
N LYS A 2 -19.63 -50.58 -35.04
CA LYS A 2 -18.37 -49.84 -35.19
C LYS A 2 -18.07 -49.04 -33.93
N THR A 3 -16.95 -49.33 -33.28
CA THR A 3 -16.36 -48.54 -32.19
C THR A 3 -15.58 -47.37 -32.78
N ALA A 4 -16.02 -46.14 -32.50
CA ALA A 4 -15.30 -44.92 -32.87
C ALA A 4 -14.40 -44.50 -31.69
N VAL A 5 -13.09 -44.59 -31.87
CA VAL A 5 -12.08 -44.10 -30.94
C VAL A 5 -11.70 -42.68 -31.38
N PHE A 6 -11.99 -41.69 -30.54
CA PHE A 6 -11.62 -40.29 -30.76
C PHE A 6 -10.22 -40.05 -30.18
N TYR A 7 -9.22 -39.91 -31.04
CA TYR A 7 -7.89 -39.42 -30.65
C TYR A 7 -7.87 -37.89 -30.70
N ILE A 8 -7.66 -37.24 -29.55
CA ILE A 8 -7.35 -35.81 -29.47
C ILE A 8 -5.84 -35.68 -29.61
N ALA A 9 -5.39 -35.20 -30.77
CA ALA A 9 -4.00 -34.83 -31.00
C ALA A 9 -3.73 -33.45 -30.39
N LEU A 10 -2.91 -33.41 -29.34
CA LEU A 10 -2.42 -32.19 -28.70
C LEU A 10 -0.99 -31.94 -29.19
N LEU A 11 -0.86 -31.12 -30.23
CA LEU A 11 0.45 -30.71 -30.77
C LEU A 11 1.08 -29.65 -29.85
N PHE A 12 1.98 -30.09 -28.98
CA PHE A 12 3.00 -29.23 -28.39
C PHE A 12 4.23 -29.25 -29.31
N SER A 13 4.48 -28.17 -30.05
CA SER A 13 5.78 -27.93 -30.66
C SER A 13 6.72 -27.34 -29.60
N LEU A 14 7.44 -28.21 -28.90
CA LEU A 14 8.64 -27.86 -28.15
C LEU A 14 9.81 -27.80 -29.13
N SER A 15 10.18 -26.59 -29.56
CA SER A 15 11.47 -26.36 -30.19
C SER A 15 12.53 -26.38 -29.09
N VAL A 16 13.10 -27.56 -28.83
CA VAL A 16 14.33 -27.72 -28.07
C VAL A 16 15.47 -27.42 -29.04
N GLU A 17 15.89 -26.15 -29.09
CA GLU A 17 17.23 -25.83 -29.56
C GLU A 17 18.15 -25.85 -28.34
N GLY A 18 19.01 -26.85 -28.35
CA GLY A 18 19.97 -27.16 -27.31
C GLY A 18 21.04 -26.08 -27.14
N GLN A 19 21.65 -26.19 -25.98
CA GLN A 19 22.81 -25.46 -25.48
C GLN A 19 23.79 -25.01 -26.58
N ILE A 20 23.77 -23.72 -26.87
CA ILE A 20 25.00 -23.00 -27.24
C ILE A 20 25.46 -22.31 -25.96
N THR A 21 26.33 -22.99 -25.22
CA THR A 21 27.25 -22.38 -24.26
C THR A 21 28.21 -21.46 -25.03
N SER A 22 27.74 -20.27 -25.37
CA SER A 22 28.60 -19.14 -25.69
C SER A 22 29.23 -18.70 -24.37
N GLY A 23 30.56 -18.79 -24.30
CA GLY A 23 31.35 -18.52 -23.11
C GLY A 23 30.91 -17.25 -22.40
N LEU A 24 30.92 -17.32 -21.07
CA LEU A 24 30.95 -16.15 -20.21
C LEU A 24 32.08 -15.23 -20.70
N ASN A 25 31.74 -14.24 -21.51
CA ASN A 25 32.54 -13.04 -21.58
C ASN A 25 32.46 -12.46 -20.17
N ASP A 26 33.60 -12.60 -19.48
CA ASP A 26 33.95 -12.23 -18.10
C ASP A 26 33.85 -10.72 -17.83
N THR A 27 32.90 -10.04 -18.49
CA THR A 27 32.57 -8.65 -18.25
C THR A 27 31.15 -8.41 -18.75
N VAL A 28 30.17 -8.43 -17.84
CA VAL A 28 28.93 -7.71 -18.07
C VAL A 28 29.32 -6.23 -18.09
N LEU A 29 29.40 -5.65 -19.29
CA LEU A 29 29.51 -4.21 -19.49
C LEU A 29 28.21 -3.59 -18.99
N ILE A 30 28.11 -3.37 -17.68
CA ILE A 30 27.12 -2.49 -17.10
C ILE A 30 27.40 -1.14 -17.77
N LYS A 31 26.57 -0.76 -18.75
CA LYS A 31 26.61 0.60 -19.28
C LYS A 31 26.52 1.50 -18.06
N GLY A 32 27.57 2.30 -17.83
CA GLY A 32 27.61 3.27 -16.77
C GLY A 32 26.28 4.01 -16.77
N VAL A 33 25.46 3.72 -15.77
CA VAL A 33 24.21 4.44 -15.60
C VAL A 33 24.66 5.83 -15.23
N VAL A 34 24.51 6.76 -16.17
CA VAL A 34 24.50 8.17 -15.80
C VAL A 34 23.31 8.31 -14.86
N ILE A 35 23.60 8.29 -13.56
CA ILE A 35 22.66 8.68 -12.52
C ILE A 35 22.50 10.19 -12.71
N SER A 36 21.63 10.59 -13.64
CA SER A 36 21.04 11.91 -13.62
C SER A 36 20.12 11.93 -12.41
N GLY A 37 20.71 12.33 -11.28
CA GLY A 37 20.11 12.25 -9.95
C GLY A 37 18.73 12.90 -9.94
N ARG A 38 17.69 12.09 -9.83
CA ARG A 38 16.45 12.51 -9.17
C ARG A 38 16.75 12.51 -7.68
N ALA A 39 17.06 13.67 -7.12
CA ALA A 39 17.09 13.90 -5.67
C ALA A 39 15.67 13.84 -5.05
N LYS A 40 14.94 12.72 -5.24
CA LYS A 40 13.47 12.69 -5.02
C LYS A 40 12.88 11.55 -4.20
N ASP A 41 13.68 10.69 -3.56
CA ASP A 41 13.12 9.59 -2.74
C ASP A 41 13.74 9.41 -1.36
N ALA A 42 14.56 10.36 -0.91
CA ALA A 42 15.02 10.38 0.48
C ALA A 42 13.84 10.72 1.42
N ALA A 43 13.79 10.05 2.57
CA ALA A 43 12.90 10.47 3.67
C ALA A 43 13.23 11.91 4.09
N LEU A 44 12.26 12.61 4.66
CA LEU A 44 12.55 13.83 5.41
C LEU A 44 13.71 13.61 6.40
N ALA A 45 14.60 14.59 6.48
CA ALA A 45 15.77 14.51 7.36
C ALA A 45 15.39 14.12 8.80
N GLY A 46 16.01 13.05 9.31
CA GLY A 46 15.77 12.52 10.65
C GLY A 46 14.66 11.47 10.75
N PHE A 47 13.90 11.24 9.68
CA PHE A 47 12.83 10.24 9.62
C PHE A 47 13.26 8.96 8.90
N LYS A 48 12.55 7.87 9.17
CA LYS A 48 12.80 6.55 8.60
C LYS A 48 11.78 6.22 7.50
N LYS A 49 12.30 5.99 6.30
CA LYS A 49 11.57 5.46 5.14
C LYS A 49 12.30 4.21 4.66
N ILE A 50 11.58 3.11 4.54
CA ILE A 50 12.08 1.85 3.99
C ILE A 50 11.49 1.71 2.59
N LYS A 51 12.33 1.46 1.59
CA LYS A 51 11.91 1.07 0.25
C LYS A 51 12.17 -0.42 0.11
N LEU A 52 11.13 -1.20 -0.16
CA LEU A 52 11.31 -2.63 -0.43
C LEU A 52 12.11 -2.83 -1.71
N ASP A 53 12.95 -3.86 -1.73
CA ASP A 53 13.70 -4.18 -2.94
C ASP A 53 12.73 -4.63 -4.03
N SER A 54 13.07 -4.29 -5.27
CA SER A 54 12.44 -4.89 -6.44
C SER A 54 12.46 -6.41 -6.43
N LEU A 55 13.47 -7.05 -5.81
CA LEU A 55 13.55 -8.49 -5.65
C LEU A 55 12.46 -9.02 -4.70
N ASP A 56 12.23 -8.36 -3.57
CA ASP A 56 11.18 -8.71 -2.60
C ASP A 56 9.80 -8.75 -3.28
N ILE A 57 9.53 -7.76 -4.16
CA ILE A 57 8.30 -7.69 -4.94
C ILE A 57 8.22 -8.83 -5.96
N LYS A 58 9.33 -9.19 -6.61
CA LYS A 58 9.38 -10.28 -7.59
C LYS A 58 9.18 -11.66 -6.96
N GLU A 59 9.73 -11.90 -5.78
CA GLU A 59 9.49 -13.15 -5.03
C GLU A 59 8.03 -13.27 -4.60
N CYS A 60 7.36 -12.14 -4.36
CA CYS A 60 5.94 -12.06 -4.00
C CYS A 60 5.02 -11.63 -5.16
N LEU A 61 5.35 -11.97 -6.41
CA LEU A 61 4.64 -11.44 -7.59
C LEU A 61 3.14 -11.77 -7.61
N THR A 62 2.75 -12.97 -7.19
CA THR A 62 1.33 -13.41 -7.17
C THR A 62 0.72 -13.40 -5.77
N SER A 63 1.39 -12.76 -4.82
CA SER A 63 0.98 -12.65 -3.42
C SER A 63 0.26 -11.33 -3.14
N SER A 64 -0.20 -11.17 -1.90
CA SER A 64 -0.81 -9.93 -1.42
C SER A 64 0.22 -9.00 -0.77
N VAL A 65 -0.15 -7.74 -0.59
CA VAL A 65 0.62 -6.78 0.21
C VAL A 65 0.73 -7.25 1.66
N ALA A 66 -0.24 -8.01 2.17
CA ALA A 66 -0.13 -8.64 3.48
C ALA A 66 1.09 -9.57 3.57
N ASP A 67 1.30 -10.39 2.55
CA ASP A 67 2.40 -11.36 2.51
C ASP A 67 3.76 -10.65 2.43
N ILE A 68 3.93 -9.70 1.49
CA ILE A 68 5.23 -9.03 1.32
C ILE A 68 5.63 -8.21 2.55
N LEU A 69 4.66 -7.58 3.23
CA LEU A 69 4.92 -6.84 4.46
C LEU A 69 5.28 -7.80 5.61
N SER A 70 4.62 -8.96 5.70
CA SER A 70 4.89 -9.95 6.75
C SER A 70 6.29 -10.57 6.67
N VAL A 71 6.82 -10.73 5.45
CA VAL A 71 8.11 -11.37 5.21
C VAL A 71 9.27 -10.37 5.25
N ASN A 72 9.09 -9.18 4.70
CA ASN A 72 10.21 -8.26 4.43
C ASN A 72 10.26 -7.04 5.36
N THR A 73 9.38 -6.95 6.36
CA THR A 73 9.23 -5.75 7.18
C THR A 73 8.96 -6.07 8.65
N THR A 74 9.08 -5.05 9.50
CA THR A 74 8.72 -5.13 10.92
C THR A 74 7.23 -4.88 11.18
N ILE A 75 6.41 -4.69 10.14
CA ILE A 75 4.95 -4.54 10.29
C ILE A 75 4.37 -5.93 10.55
N PHE A 76 3.71 -6.08 11.69
CA PHE A 76 2.99 -7.32 11.99
C PHE A 76 1.70 -7.37 11.18
N VAL A 77 1.47 -8.49 10.50
CA VAL A 77 0.25 -8.71 9.72
C VAL A 77 -0.58 -9.76 10.43
N LYS A 78 -1.75 -9.34 10.91
CA LYS A 78 -2.76 -10.25 11.47
C LYS A 78 -3.62 -10.78 10.33
N SER A 79 -3.35 -12.02 9.93
CA SER A 79 -4.18 -12.75 8.96
C SER A 79 -5.22 -13.60 9.68
N PHE A 80 -6.48 -13.53 9.25
CA PHE A 80 -7.57 -14.38 9.77
C PHE A 80 -7.71 -15.70 8.99
N GLY A 81 -6.75 -16.00 8.10
CA GLY A 81 -6.71 -17.21 7.28
C GLY A 81 -6.87 -16.95 5.78
N PRO A 82 -6.61 -17.96 4.93
CA PRO A 82 -6.69 -17.83 3.48
C PRO A 82 -8.07 -17.36 3.01
N GLY A 83 -8.11 -16.27 2.25
CA GLY A 83 -9.33 -15.68 1.71
C GLY A 83 -10.17 -14.87 2.68
N THR A 84 -9.65 -14.63 3.89
CA THR A 84 -10.24 -13.72 4.88
C THR A 84 -9.46 -12.39 4.91
N SER A 85 -9.85 -11.50 5.83
CA SER A 85 -9.17 -10.21 5.96
C SER A 85 -7.75 -10.35 6.49
N SER A 86 -6.86 -9.45 6.09
CA SER A 86 -5.53 -9.30 6.68
C SER A 86 -5.27 -7.85 7.04
N THR A 87 -4.96 -7.60 8.31
CA THR A 87 -4.83 -6.25 8.87
C THR A 87 -3.42 -6.00 9.38
N SER A 88 -2.91 -4.77 9.24
CA SER A 88 -1.60 -4.39 9.78
C SER A 88 -1.65 -4.02 11.25
N SER A 89 -0.51 -4.19 11.91
CA SER A 89 -0.22 -3.66 13.24
C SER A 89 1.25 -3.25 13.25
N SER A 90 1.53 -2.03 13.65
CA SER A 90 2.89 -1.49 13.60
C SER A 90 3.18 -0.69 14.85
N ARG A 91 4.34 -0.92 15.46
CA ARG A 91 4.83 -0.16 16.63
C ARG A 91 3.83 -0.10 17.79
N GLY A 92 3.14 -1.23 18.04
CA GLY A 92 2.15 -1.35 19.11
C GLY A 92 0.77 -0.75 18.80
N THR A 93 0.53 -0.25 17.59
CA THR A 93 -0.75 0.33 17.17
C THR A 93 -1.54 -0.60 16.25
N GLY A 94 -2.87 -0.48 16.27
CA GLY A 94 -3.78 -1.29 15.44
C GLY A 94 -3.84 -0.85 13.96
N ALA A 95 -4.63 -1.57 13.17
CA ALA A 95 -4.73 -1.36 11.72
C ALA A 95 -5.29 0.01 11.32
N ASN A 96 -6.16 0.58 12.16
CA ASN A 96 -6.71 1.93 12.05
C ASN A 96 -5.65 3.05 12.24
N HIS A 97 -4.45 2.70 12.70
CA HIS A 97 -3.29 3.59 12.87
C HIS A 97 -2.22 3.39 11.78
N THR A 98 -2.49 2.54 10.80
CA THR A 98 -1.63 2.36 9.62
C THR A 98 -2.29 3.01 8.41
N LEU A 99 -1.64 4.01 7.85
CA LEU A 99 -2.08 4.65 6.62
C LEU A 99 -1.66 3.79 5.42
N ILE A 100 -2.61 3.36 4.60
CA ILE A 100 -2.32 2.71 3.32
C ILE A 100 -2.65 3.69 2.21
N ALA A 101 -1.69 3.96 1.34
CA ALA A 101 -1.82 4.88 0.23
C ALA A 101 -1.48 4.18 -1.09
N TRP A 102 -2.15 4.60 -2.17
CA TRP A 102 -1.79 4.27 -3.55
C TRP A 102 -1.41 5.56 -4.27
N ASN A 103 -0.16 5.65 -4.71
CA ASN A 103 0.40 6.86 -5.32
C ASN A 103 0.19 8.12 -4.47
N GLY A 104 0.35 7.99 -3.15
CA GLY A 104 0.21 9.11 -2.20
C GLY A 104 -1.23 9.54 -1.89
N ILE A 105 -2.23 8.79 -2.37
CA ILE A 105 -3.66 8.97 -2.03
C ILE A 105 -4.09 7.86 -1.06
N LYS A 106 -4.68 8.24 0.07
CA LYS A 106 -5.19 7.30 1.08
C LYS A 106 -6.28 6.39 0.51
N ILE A 107 -6.14 5.09 0.74
CA ILE A 107 -7.11 4.05 0.34
C ILE A 107 -7.68 3.28 1.54
N ASN A 108 -7.42 3.74 2.78
CA ASN A 108 -8.13 3.25 3.96
C ASN A 108 -9.63 3.47 3.77
N ASN A 109 -10.41 2.46 4.12
CA ASN A 109 -11.86 2.54 4.09
C ASN A 109 -12.32 3.63 5.10
N PRO A 110 -13.05 4.69 4.67
CA PRO A 110 -13.47 5.77 5.57
C PRO A 110 -14.47 5.34 6.65
N MET A 111 -15.16 4.21 6.46
CA MET A 111 -15.99 3.58 7.50
C MET A 111 -15.16 2.87 8.54
N LEU A 112 -14.22 2.01 8.13
CA LEU A 112 -13.46 1.15 9.04
C LEU A 112 -12.15 1.79 9.56
N GLY A 113 -11.66 2.85 8.93
CA GLY A 113 -10.36 3.47 9.21
C GLY A 113 -9.15 2.65 8.74
N GLN A 114 -9.34 1.48 8.14
CA GLN A 114 -8.29 0.53 7.76
C GLN A 114 -8.44 0.03 6.31
N SER A 115 -7.44 -0.67 5.80
CA SER A 115 -7.51 -1.38 4.51
C SER A 115 -7.29 -2.89 4.72
N ASP A 116 -8.01 -3.70 3.95
CA ASP A 116 -7.77 -5.14 3.89
C ASP A 116 -6.57 -5.43 2.97
N LEU A 117 -5.43 -5.78 3.57
CA LEU A 117 -4.18 -5.99 2.84
C LEU A 117 -4.20 -7.25 1.99
N SER A 118 -5.10 -8.22 2.27
CA SER A 118 -5.24 -9.43 1.46
C SER A 118 -5.85 -9.14 0.09
N LEU A 119 -6.55 -8.01 -0.05
CA LEU A 119 -7.17 -7.56 -1.30
C LEU A 119 -6.23 -6.75 -2.20
N LEU A 120 -4.99 -6.49 -1.78
CA LEU A 120 -4.04 -5.68 -2.55
C LEU A 120 -2.96 -6.60 -3.13
N PRO A 121 -2.93 -6.89 -4.44
CA PRO A 121 -1.88 -7.74 -5.01
C PRO A 121 -0.54 -7.00 -5.06
N SER A 122 0.52 -7.56 -4.48
CA SER A 122 1.84 -6.91 -4.42
C SER A 122 2.49 -6.78 -5.80
N GLY A 123 2.34 -7.78 -6.67
CA GLY A 123 2.94 -7.74 -8.01
C GLY A 123 2.36 -6.72 -8.98
N LEU A 124 1.25 -6.05 -8.62
CA LEU A 124 0.73 -4.92 -9.39
C LEU A 124 1.46 -3.61 -9.05
N MET A 125 2.25 -3.58 -7.98
CA MET A 125 3.02 -2.42 -7.55
C MET A 125 4.43 -2.48 -8.12
N ASP A 126 4.98 -1.33 -8.50
CA ASP A 126 6.37 -1.23 -8.94
C ASP A 126 7.30 -0.92 -7.76
N GLU A 127 6.82 -0.16 -6.77
CA GLU A 127 7.54 0.09 -5.53
C GLU A 127 6.59 0.10 -4.33
N VAL A 128 7.13 -0.27 -3.16
CA VAL A 128 6.44 -0.19 -1.87
C VAL A 128 7.33 0.57 -0.91
N HIS A 129 6.85 1.73 -0.44
CA HIS A 129 7.54 2.58 0.52
C HIS A 129 6.84 2.52 1.87
N ILE A 130 7.61 2.39 2.94
CA ILE A 130 7.12 2.28 4.31
C ILE A 130 7.71 3.42 5.12
N TYR A 131 6.83 4.29 5.60
CA TYR A 131 7.16 5.39 6.47
C TYR A 131 6.84 4.98 7.91
N GLN A 132 7.83 5.10 8.79
CA GLN A 132 7.71 4.62 10.15
C GLN A 132 7.44 5.79 11.11
N GLY A 133 6.47 5.63 12.01
CA GLY A 133 6.09 6.62 13.03
C GLY A 133 5.89 8.02 12.47
N GLY A 134 6.64 9.00 12.98
CA GLY A 134 6.53 10.40 12.55
C GLY A 134 6.77 10.64 11.06
N GLY A 135 7.46 9.71 10.37
CA GLY A 135 7.69 9.79 8.93
C GLY A 135 6.40 9.65 8.10
N SER A 136 5.35 9.03 8.65
CA SER A 136 4.05 8.89 7.97
C SER A 136 3.41 10.23 7.62
N MET A 137 3.74 11.26 8.42
CA MET A 137 3.24 12.63 8.25
C MET A 137 3.72 13.27 6.95
N GLU A 138 4.74 12.74 6.28
CA GLU A 138 5.13 13.19 4.94
C GLU A 138 4.02 12.91 3.91
N LEU A 139 3.30 11.80 4.07
CA LEU A 139 2.17 11.43 3.21
C LEU A 139 0.90 12.16 3.64
N GLN A 140 0.42 11.86 4.85
CA GLN A 140 -0.84 12.37 5.40
C GLN A 140 -0.91 12.18 6.93
N SER A 141 -1.84 12.87 7.59
CA SER A 141 -2.22 12.60 8.99
C SER A 141 -2.82 11.20 9.19
N GLY A 142 -2.86 10.74 10.45
CA GLY A 142 -3.56 9.52 10.88
C GLY A 142 -2.73 8.22 10.88
N GLY A 143 -1.56 8.20 10.24
CA GLY A 143 -0.62 7.08 10.28
C GLY A 143 0.22 7.04 11.57
N LEU A 144 -0.40 6.95 12.76
CA LEU A 144 0.33 7.04 14.04
C LEU A 144 1.43 5.98 14.18
N GLY A 145 1.18 4.76 13.71
CA GLY A 145 2.17 3.68 13.73
C GLY A 145 3.10 3.72 12.51
N SER A 146 2.51 3.69 11.33
CA SER A 146 3.25 3.70 10.06
C SER A 146 2.35 4.12 8.88
N ALA A 147 2.97 4.38 7.74
CA ALA A 147 2.27 4.46 6.46
C ALA A 147 2.95 3.58 5.41
N VAL A 148 2.15 2.92 4.57
CA VAL A 148 2.60 2.13 3.43
C VAL A 148 2.08 2.77 2.16
N ASN A 149 2.97 3.22 1.29
CA ASN A 149 2.64 3.82 0.00
C ASN A 149 2.98 2.85 -1.12
N LEU A 150 1.95 2.41 -1.82
CA LEU A 150 2.01 1.52 -2.97
C LEU A 150 2.13 2.37 -4.24
N LEU A 151 3.21 2.21 -4.99
CA LEU A 151 3.52 3.05 -6.14
C LEU A 151 3.41 2.27 -7.44
N THR A 152 2.83 2.94 -8.44
CA THR A 152 2.86 2.50 -9.82
C THR A 152 3.55 3.55 -10.67
N MET A 153 4.59 3.16 -11.38
CA MET A 153 5.55 4.04 -12.02
C MET A 153 5.76 3.65 -13.50
N PRO A 154 5.97 4.65 -14.38
CA PRO A 154 6.34 4.39 -15.75
C PRO A 154 7.85 4.12 -15.90
N GLU A 155 8.19 3.21 -16.78
CA GLU A 155 9.57 3.04 -17.27
C GLU A 155 9.71 3.73 -18.62
N TRP A 156 10.34 4.90 -18.66
CA TRP A 156 10.45 5.71 -19.88
C TRP A 156 11.44 5.13 -20.90
N ASN A 157 11.05 4.05 -21.56
CA ASN A 157 11.79 3.43 -22.64
C ASN A 157 10.87 3.18 -23.85
N ARG A 158 11.44 2.94 -25.04
CA ARG A 158 10.67 2.65 -26.27
C ARG A 158 10.30 1.15 -26.41
N LYS A 159 10.52 0.36 -25.36
CA LYS A 159 10.34 -1.09 -25.44
C LYS A 159 8.93 -1.44 -24.98
N THR A 160 8.33 -2.38 -25.69
CA THR A 160 7.15 -3.07 -25.18
C THR A 160 7.63 -4.19 -24.26
N ASN A 161 7.25 -4.13 -22.98
CA ASN A 161 7.55 -5.14 -21.99
C ASN A 161 6.26 -5.90 -21.65
N VAL A 162 6.32 -7.23 -21.70
CA VAL A 162 5.25 -8.12 -21.26
C VAL A 162 5.78 -8.95 -20.11
N SER A 163 5.01 -9.03 -19.02
CA SER A 163 5.33 -9.87 -17.86
C SER A 163 4.11 -10.69 -17.49
N ILE A 164 4.29 -12.00 -17.34
CA ILE A 164 3.24 -12.93 -16.94
C ILE A 164 3.74 -13.65 -15.70
N GLY A 165 2.93 -13.64 -14.63
CA GLY A 165 3.18 -14.37 -13.39
C GLY A 165 2.05 -15.36 -13.16
N THR A 166 2.38 -16.59 -12.78
CA THR A 166 1.36 -17.58 -12.41
C THR A 166 1.79 -18.30 -11.14
N SER A 167 0.82 -18.71 -10.33
CA SER A 167 1.10 -19.60 -9.20
C SER A 167 -0.10 -20.52 -8.98
N ALA A 168 0.17 -21.81 -8.80
CA ALA A 168 -0.81 -22.79 -8.37
C ALA A 168 -0.40 -23.34 -6.99
N GLY A 169 -1.37 -23.76 -6.19
CA GLY A 169 -1.11 -24.27 -4.85
C GLY A 169 -2.18 -25.22 -4.34
N THR A 170 -1.97 -25.71 -3.11
CA THR A 170 -2.92 -26.58 -2.42
C THR A 170 -4.30 -25.91 -2.28
N TYR A 171 -5.32 -26.73 -2.07
CA TYR A 171 -6.72 -26.29 -1.91
C TYR A 171 -7.29 -25.52 -3.11
N GLY A 172 -6.78 -25.82 -4.31
CA GLY A 172 -7.28 -25.26 -5.57
C GLY A 172 -6.89 -23.80 -5.78
N ARG A 173 -5.79 -23.34 -5.20
CA ARG A 173 -5.25 -21.99 -5.40
C ARG A 173 -4.71 -21.86 -6.82
N LEU A 174 -5.13 -20.81 -7.52
CA LEU A 174 -4.62 -20.41 -8.83
C LEU A 174 -4.61 -18.88 -8.91
N ASN A 175 -3.43 -18.30 -9.13
CA ASN A 175 -3.26 -16.87 -9.35
C ASN A 175 -2.60 -16.64 -10.71
N LEU A 176 -3.06 -15.61 -11.41
CA LEU A 176 -2.54 -15.13 -12.68
C LEU A 176 -2.31 -13.62 -12.58
N LEU A 177 -1.15 -13.19 -13.02
CA LEU A 177 -0.79 -11.79 -13.19
C LEU A 177 -0.32 -11.57 -14.62
N ALA A 178 -0.78 -10.50 -15.25
CA ALA A 178 -0.25 -10.05 -16.53
C ALA A 178 0.00 -8.54 -16.49
N LYS A 179 1.15 -8.10 -16.98
CA LYS A 179 1.53 -6.69 -17.11
C LYS A 179 2.01 -6.46 -18.53
N LEU A 180 1.38 -5.52 -19.22
CA LEU A 180 1.78 -5.02 -20.54
C LEU A 180 2.17 -3.55 -20.37
N SER A 181 3.38 -3.20 -20.79
CA SER A 181 3.92 -1.85 -20.74
C SER A 181 4.39 -1.50 -22.14
N THR A 182 3.83 -0.47 -22.76
CA THR A 182 4.19 -0.06 -24.12
C THR A 182 4.15 1.45 -24.25
N GLY A 183 4.98 2.02 -25.13
CA GLY A 183 5.04 3.45 -25.26
C GLY A 183 6.24 3.95 -26.06
N SER A 184 6.39 5.26 -26.02
CA SER A 184 7.45 6.02 -26.63
C SER A 184 8.22 6.82 -25.55
N LYS A 185 9.10 7.72 -25.98
CA LYS A 185 9.81 8.60 -25.03
C LYS A 185 8.88 9.58 -24.31
N ASN A 186 7.71 9.91 -24.86
CA ASN A 186 6.84 10.97 -24.35
C ASN A 186 5.46 10.47 -23.91
N PHE A 187 5.12 9.22 -24.22
CA PHE A 187 3.84 8.62 -23.87
C PHE A 187 4.07 7.19 -23.43
N HIS A 188 3.38 6.74 -22.39
CA HIS A 188 3.46 5.38 -21.90
C HIS A 188 2.09 4.88 -21.49
N SER A 189 1.74 3.67 -21.89
CA SER A 189 0.54 2.97 -21.46
C SER A 189 0.95 1.70 -20.72
N ILE A 190 0.39 1.49 -19.53
CA ILE A 190 0.63 0.27 -18.75
C ILE A 190 -0.70 -0.33 -18.34
N THR A 191 -0.91 -1.57 -18.72
CA THR A 191 -2.07 -2.38 -18.36
C THR A 191 -1.61 -3.48 -17.42
N ARG A 192 -2.25 -3.60 -16.26
CA ARG A 192 -2.00 -4.66 -15.29
C ARG A 192 -3.28 -5.41 -15.00
N LEU A 193 -3.20 -6.73 -14.99
CA LEU A 193 -4.28 -7.65 -14.71
C LEU A 193 -3.84 -8.61 -13.61
N PHE A 194 -4.75 -8.90 -12.69
CA PHE A 194 -4.58 -9.95 -11.70
C PHE A 194 -5.88 -10.71 -11.53
N SER A 195 -5.80 -12.03 -11.46
CA SER A 195 -6.91 -12.90 -11.11
C SER A 195 -6.43 -13.92 -10.09
N ALA A 196 -7.17 -14.08 -9.01
CA ALA A 196 -6.90 -15.09 -8.00
C ALA A 196 -8.17 -15.89 -7.72
N TYR A 197 -8.00 -17.19 -7.58
CA TYR A 197 -9.05 -18.11 -7.20
C TYR A 197 -8.52 -19.12 -6.20
N SER A 198 -9.32 -19.46 -5.20
CA SER A 198 -9.05 -20.59 -4.33
C SER A 198 -10.34 -21.26 -3.87
N LYS A 199 -10.33 -22.59 -3.74
CA LYS A 199 -11.42 -23.34 -3.10
C LYS A 199 -11.28 -23.32 -1.57
N ASN A 200 -10.05 -23.32 -1.05
CA ASN A 200 -9.71 -23.33 0.38
C ASN A 200 -10.39 -24.45 1.20
N ASN A 201 -10.75 -25.57 0.57
CA ASN A 201 -11.46 -26.66 1.22
C ASN A 201 -10.49 -27.73 1.78
N PHE A 202 -9.92 -27.45 2.94
CA PHE A 202 -8.95 -28.34 3.62
C PHE A 202 -9.61 -29.25 4.66
N LEU A 203 -8.98 -30.40 4.95
CA LEU A 203 -9.36 -31.27 6.05
C LEU A 203 -8.82 -30.70 7.37
N TYR A 204 -9.61 -30.76 8.43
CA TYR A 204 -9.22 -30.36 9.78
C TYR A 204 -9.74 -31.38 10.80
N SER A 205 -8.98 -31.58 11.87
CA SER A 205 -9.46 -32.36 13.02
C SER A 205 -10.31 -31.44 13.88
N ASP A 206 -11.54 -31.85 14.19
CA ASP A 206 -12.36 -31.16 15.18
C ASP A 206 -11.86 -31.52 16.60
N PRO A 207 -11.34 -30.56 17.40
CA PRO A 207 -10.88 -30.84 18.75
C PRO A 207 -12.02 -30.87 19.78
N TYR A 208 -13.26 -30.52 19.39
CA TYR A 208 -14.39 -30.37 20.30
C TYR A 208 -15.37 -31.55 20.29
N THR A 209 -15.29 -32.44 19.29
CA THR A 209 -16.05 -33.69 19.29
C THR A 209 -15.30 -34.80 20.04
N VAL A 210 -15.97 -35.39 21.04
CA VAL A 210 -15.42 -36.40 21.97
C VAL A 210 -15.25 -37.79 21.32
N SER A 211 -15.82 -38.03 20.13
CA SER A 211 -15.64 -39.31 19.41
C SER A 211 -14.37 -39.30 18.55
N GLU A 212 -13.71 -40.45 18.44
CA GLU A 212 -12.49 -40.71 17.65
C GLU A 212 -12.30 -39.79 16.43
N LYS A 213 -11.21 -39.02 16.43
CA LYS A 213 -10.69 -38.14 15.35
C LYS A 213 -11.59 -38.05 14.11
N ASN A 214 -12.67 -37.27 14.21
CA ASN A 214 -13.48 -36.95 13.05
C ASN A 214 -12.73 -35.88 12.22
N TRP A 215 -12.05 -36.32 11.17
CA TRP A 215 -11.53 -35.42 10.13
C TRP A 215 -12.72 -34.82 9.37
N LEU A 216 -12.97 -33.53 9.59
CA LEU A 216 -13.99 -32.77 8.89
C LEU A 216 -13.38 -32.01 7.71
N ARG A 217 -14.19 -31.73 6.69
CA ARG A 217 -13.77 -30.88 5.57
C ARG A 217 -14.29 -29.46 5.76
N ARG A 218 -13.41 -28.48 5.59
CA ARG A 218 -13.78 -27.06 5.55
C ARG A 218 -14.59 -26.79 4.28
N GLU A 219 -15.78 -26.23 4.46
CA GLU A 219 -16.68 -25.76 3.40
C GLU A 219 -16.89 -24.24 3.50
N ASN A 220 -17.46 -23.63 2.47
CA ASN A 220 -17.77 -22.19 2.41
C ASN A 220 -16.56 -21.25 2.63
N SER A 221 -15.43 -21.54 2.00
CA SER A 221 -14.16 -20.80 2.13
C SER A 221 -13.61 -20.28 0.80
N GLN A 222 -14.39 -20.41 -0.28
CA GLN A 222 -13.97 -20.04 -1.62
C GLN A 222 -13.69 -18.54 -1.72
N MET A 223 -12.65 -18.17 -2.45
CA MET A 223 -12.33 -16.79 -2.76
C MET A 223 -12.10 -16.64 -4.26
N ARG A 224 -12.59 -15.53 -4.82
CA ARG A 224 -12.27 -15.06 -6.15
C ARG A 224 -11.95 -13.58 -6.10
N GLN A 225 -10.91 -13.17 -6.80
CA GLN A 225 -10.53 -11.77 -6.92
C GLN A 225 -10.07 -11.48 -8.34
N ASN A 226 -10.48 -10.33 -8.88
CA ASN A 226 -9.99 -9.81 -10.14
C ASN A 226 -9.61 -8.34 -9.97
N VAL A 227 -8.49 -7.94 -10.55
CA VAL A 227 -7.98 -6.56 -10.53
C VAL A 227 -7.53 -6.18 -11.93
N PHE A 228 -7.88 -4.96 -12.33
CA PHE A 228 -7.46 -4.30 -13.56
C PHE A 228 -6.93 -2.92 -13.21
N ILE A 229 -5.72 -2.60 -13.66
CA ILE A 229 -5.16 -1.26 -13.55
C ILE A 229 -4.72 -0.81 -14.94
N GLN A 230 -5.24 0.32 -15.40
CA GLN A 230 -4.82 0.99 -16.61
C GLN A 230 -4.19 2.33 -16.27
N GLU A 231 -3.00 2.57 -16.80
CA GLU A 231 -2.22 3.77 -16.53
C GLU A 231 -1.75 4.37 -17.83
N LEU A 232 -1.97 5.67 -17.98
CA LEU A 232 -1.57 6.46 -19.11
C LEU A 232 -0.68 7.58 -18.60
N TYR A 233 0.50 7.70 -19.19
CA TYR A 233 1.47 8.72 -18.87
C TYR A 233 1.80 9.51 -20.11
N PHE A 234 1.88 10.82 -19.96
CA PHE A 234 2.31 11.71 -21.01
C PHE A 234 3.32 12.70 -20.45
N ARG A 235 4.44 12.92 -21.13
CA ARG A 235 5.43 13.91 -20.71
C ARG A 235 5.91 14.76 -21.87
N LYS A 236 6.10 16.03 -21.58
CA LYS A 236 6.81 17.03 -22.39
C LYS A 236 7.95 17.60 -21.53
N PRO A 237 8.87 18.42 -22.08
CA PRO A 237 9.79 19.18 -21.24
C PRO A 237 9.01 19.89 -20.13
N GLN A 238 9.47 19.76 -18.88
CA GLN A 238 8.87 20.33 -17.68
C GLN A 238 7.46 19.84 -17.28
N HIS A 239 6.70 19.17 -18.16
CA HIS A 239 5.32 18.77 -17.87
C HIS A 239 5.19 17.25 -17.88
N GLN A 240 4.56 16.69 -16.85
CA GLN A 240 4.21 15.27 -16.79
C GLN A 240 2.76 15.12 -16.34
N PHE A 241 1.98 14.39 -17.12
CA PHE A 241 0.60 14.03 -16.84
C PHE A 241 0.51 12.53 -16.63
N SER A 242 -0.34 12.10 -15.72
CA SER A 242 -0.72 10.70 -15.59
C SER A 242 -2.18 10.54 -15.24
N ALA A 243 -2.86 9.62 -15.91
CA ALA A 243 -4.20 9.17 -15.59
C ALA A 243 -4.15 7.68 -15.25
N LYS A 244 -4.74 7.28 -14.13
CA LYS A 244 -4.72 5.91 -13.63
C LYS A 244 -6.13 5.49 -13.26
N LEU A 245 -6.54 4.29 -13.68
CA LEU A 245 -7.80 3.67 -13.36
C LEU A 245 -7.53 2.29 -12.76
N TRP A 246 -7.97 2.06 -11.53
CA TRP A 246 -7.93 0.77 -10.84
C TRP A 246 -9.36 0.30 -10.63
N TYR A 247 -9.70 -0.84 -11.20
CA TYR A 247 -10.91 -1.61 -10.87
C TYR A 247 -10.53 -2.90 -10.15
N GLN A 248 -11.22 -3.22 -9.05
CA GLN A 248 -11.08 -4.51 -8.39
C GLN A 248 -12.43 -5.01 -7.90
N LYS A 249 -12.59 -6.34 -7.92
CA LYS A 249 -13.71 -7.03 -7.31
C LYS A 249 -13.22 -8.31 -6.64
N ALA A 250 -13.63 -8.53 -5.40
CA ALA A 250 -13.38 -9.74 -4.64
C ALA A 250 -14.70 -10.28 -4.09
N ASP A 251 -14.94 -11.58 -4.30
CA ASP A 251 -16.04 -12.33 -3.74
C ASP A 251 -15.45 -13.42 -2.85
N ARG A 252 -15.81 -13.43 -1.56
CA ARG A 252 -15.32 -14.41 -0.58
C ARG A 252 -16.46 -15.02 0.22
N ASN A 253 -16.39 -16.34 0.35
CA ASN A 253 -17.19 -17.08 1.31
C ASN A 253 -16.39 -17.19 2.61
N ILE A 254 -17.06 -16.90 3.74
CA ILE A 254 -16.45 -16.92 5.07
C ILE A 254 -16.98 -18.16 5.79
N PRO A 255 -16.10 -19.09 6.19
CA PRO A 255 -16.55 -20.31 6.83
C PRO A 255 -16.92 -20.05 8.29
N VAL A 256 -17.93 -20.77 8.77
CA VAL A 256 -18.37 -20.69 10.17
C VAL A 256 -17.21 -21.07 11.12
N PRO A 257 -17.08 -20.42 12.30
CA PRO A 257 -16.11 -20.83 13.32
C PRO A 257 -16.26 -22.31 13.70
N VAL A 258 -15.16 -23.01 13.96
CA VAL A 258 -15.17 -24.46 14.26
C VAL A 258 -15.95 -24.79 15.55
N ILE A 259 -16.06 -23.80 16.45
CA ILE A 259 -16.79 -23.92 17.73
C ILE A 259 -18.31 -23.85 17.60
N VAL A 260 -18.85 -23.49 16.43
CA VAL A 260 -20.29 -23.36 16.22
C VAL A 260 -20.77 -24.54 15.38
N SER A 261 -21.79 -25.26 15.87
CA SER A 261 -22.48 -26.32 15.14
C SER A 261 -22.97 -25.77 13.79
N GLN A 262 -22.65 -26.46 12.69
CA GLN A 262 -22.77 -25.97 11.31
C GLN A 262 -24.14 -25.34 11.00
N LEU A 263 -24.24 -24.01 11.12
CA LEU A 263 -25.39 -23.25 10.62
C LEU A 263 -25.18 -23.02 9.12
N ARG A 264 -26.13 -23.51 8.31
CA ARG A 264 -26.21 -23.24 6.87
C ARG A 264 -27.35 -22.24 6.63
N PRO A 265 -27.20 -21.27 5.70
CA PRO A 265 -26.08 -21.04 4.79
C PRO A 265 -24.90 -20.30 5.45
N GLY A 266 -23.70 -20.43 4.89
CA GLY A 266 -22.52 -19.74 5.41
C GLY A 266 -22.43 -18.26 5.01
N GLU A 267 -21.53 -17.55 5.67
CA GLU A 267 -21.30 -16.12 5.50
C GLU A 267 -20.65 -15.79 4.13
N LYS A 268 -20.92 -14.60 3.62
CA LYS A 268 -20.36 -14.10 2.36
C LYS A 268 -20.05 -12.62 2.43
N GLN A 269 -18.99 -12.21 1.74
CA GLN A 269 -18.63 -10.83 1.55
C GLN A 269 -18.22 -10.57 0.10
N THR A 270 -18.68 -9.44 -0.44
CA THR A 270 -18.25 -8.89 -1.72
C THR A 270 -17.65 -7.51 -1.51
N ASP A 271 -16.42 -7.33 -1.96
CA ASP A 271 -15.69 -6.07 -1.94
C ASP A 271 -15.46 -5.62 -3.40
N GLU A 272 -15.92 -4.42 -3.76
CA GLU A 272 -15.73 -3.84 -5.10
C GLU A 272 -15.17 -2.42 -4.97
N SER A 273 -14.10 -2.12 -5.69
CA SER A 273 -13.49 -0.78 -5.67
C SER A 273 -13.17 -0.29 -7.08
N VAL A 274 -13.49 0.98 -7.33
CA VAL A 274 -13.08 1.75 -8.50
C VAL A 274 -12.29 2.95 -8.00
N ARG A 275 -11.05 3.14 -8.47
CA ARG A 275 -10.21 4.29 -8.12
C ARG A 275 -9.73 4.93 -9.41
N ALA A 276 -10.03 6.20 -9.60
CA ALA A 276 -9.54 7.01 -10.71
C ALA A 276 -8.64 8.11 -10.15
N LEU A 277 -7.46 8.30 -10.73
CA LEU A 277 -6.47 9.28 -10.30
C LEU A 277 -5.93 10.01 -11.53
N PHE A 278 -5.99 11.34 -11.49
CA PHE A 278 -5.31 12.22 -12.42
C PHE A 278 -4.23 13.01 -11.68
N ASN A 279 -3.05 13.09 -12.26
CA ASN A 279 -1.93 13.80 -11.67
C ASN A 279 -1.18 14.60 -12.74
N TYR A 280 -0.79 15.81 -12.37
CA TYR A 280 -0.03 16.75 -13.19
C TYR A 280 1.16 17.28 -12.38
N ASP A 281 2.37 17.02 -12.88
CA ASP A 281 3.61 17.58 -12.37
C ASP A 281 4.15 18.62 -13.36
N TYR A 282 4.53 19.78 -12.83
CA TYR A 282 5.16 20.87 -13.57
C TYR A 282 6.49 21.28 -12.92
N TYR A 283 7.54 21.31 -13.73
CA TYR A 283 8.93 21.52 -13.34
C TYR A 283 9.51 22.76 -14.05
N PRO A 284 9.12 23.99 -13.68
CA PRO A 284 9.60 25.21 -14.33
C PRO A 284 11.11 25.47 -14.13
N GLY A 285 11.76 24.74 -13.22
CA GLY A 285 13.17 24.88 -12.91
C GLY A 285 13.53 24.08 -11.66
N ALA A 286 14.01 24.79 -10.62
CA ALA A 286 14.26 24.20 -9.30
C ALA A 286 12.96 23.92 -8.51
N GLU A 287 11.85 24.48 -8.96
CA GLU A 287 10.54 24.32 -8.36
C GLU A 287 9.79 23.11 -8.96
N ASN A 288 8.82 22.61 -8.21
CA ASN A 288 7.93 21.54 -8.63
C ASN A 288 6.51 21.80 -8.13
N LEU A 289 5.57 22.01 -9.04
CA LEU A 289 4.15 22.03 -8.76
C LEU A 289 3.55 20.66 -9.09
N ASN A 290 2.87 20.06 -8.13
CA ASN A 290 2.13 18.81 -8.30
C ASN A 290 0.65 19.06 -7.98
N LEU A 291 -0.24 18.69 -8.90
CA LEU A 291 -1.68 18.72 -8.74
C LEU A 291 -2.23 17.31 -8.97
N CYS A 292 -3.00 16.80 -8.02
CA CYS A 292 -3.63 15.50 -8.09
C CYS A 292 -5.12 15.59 -7.74
N LEU A 293 -5.91 14.90 -8.55
CA LEU A 293 -7.34 14.70 -8.38
C LEU A 293 -7.59 13.19 -8.32
N ALA A 294 -8.35 12.73 -7.34
CA ALA A 294 -8.75 11.33 -7.29
C ALA A 294 -10.22 11.17 -6.88
N ILE A 295 -10.84 10.12 -7.41
CA ILE A 295 -12.18 9.67 -7.00
C ILE A 295 -12.08 8.17 -6.71
N LEU A 296 -12.50 7.79 -5.52
CA LEU A 296 -12.54 6.41 -5.07
C LEU A 296 -14.01 6.05 -4.78
N SER A 297 -14.46 4.92 -5.31
CA SER A 297 -15.78 4.35 -5.03
C SER A 297 -15.58 2.93 -4.53
N ASP A 298 -16.02 2.66 -3.32
CA ASP A 298 -15.94 1.34 -2.70
C ASP A 298 -17.36 0.84 -2.36
N ARG A 299 -17.60 -0.45 -2.57
CA ARG A 299 -18.78 -1.17 -2.11
C ARG A 299 -18.32 -2.36 -1.27
N LEU A 300 -18.90 -2.50 -0.07
CA LEU A 300 -18.66 -3.63 0.83
C LEU A 300 -20.01 -4.17 1.25
N ASP A 301 -20.35 -5.33 0.72
CA ASP A 301 -21.58 -6.05 1.04
C ASP A 301 -21.21 -7.31 1.84
N TYR A 302 -21.76 -7.44 3.05
CA TYR A 302 -21.56 -8.58 3.93
C TYR A 302 -22.92 -9.18 4.32
N SER A 303 -23.02 -10.50 4.30
CA SER A 303 -24.23 -11.23 4.70
C SER A 303 -23.89 -12.42 5.59
N ASN A 304 -24.63 -12.53 6.69
CA ASN A 304 -24.65 -13.66 7.61
C ASN A 304 -26.10 -14.05 7.88
N PRO A 305 -26.72 -14.88 7.03
CA PRO A 305 -28.12 -15.25 7.18
C PRO A 305 -28.44 -15.95 8.52
N PRO A 306 -27.59 -16.86 9.06
CA PRO A 306 -27.81 -17.43 10.40
C PRO A 306 -27.93 -16.41 11.53
N ALA A 307 -27.24 -15.27 11.42
CA ALA A 307 -27.32 -14.17 12.38
C ALA A 307 -28.32 -13.08 11.97
N SER A 308 -29.07 -13.25 10.87
CA SER A 308 -29.91 -12.22 10.26
C SER A 308 -29.18 -10.89 9.99
N ILE A 309 -27.88 -10.95 9.67
CA ILE A 309 -27.07 -9.76 9.36
C ILE A 309 -27.00 -9.59 7.85
N ASP A 310 -27.41 -8.41 7.37
CA ASP A 310 -27.18 -7.91 6.03
C ASP A 310 -26.60 -6.50 6.15
N SER A 311 -25.38 -6.29 5.64
CA SER A 311 -24.66 -5.03 5.75
C SER A 311 -24.22 -4.60 4.36
N ARG A 312 -24.87 -3.57 3.81
CA ARG A 312 -24.63 -3.03 2.48
C ARG A 312 -24.07 -1.63 2.58
N ASN A 313 -22.84 -1.45 2.13
CA ASN A 313 -22.08 -0.22 2.30
C ASN A 313 -21.60 0.30 0.96
N LYS A 314 -21.85 1.58 0.69
CA LYS A 314 -21.31 2.30 -0.47
C LYS A 314 -20.61 3.56 0.01
N MET A 315 -19.36 3.73 -0.40
CA MET A 315 -18.57 4.91 -0.08
C MET A 315 -18.05 5.55 -1.35
N ILE A 316 -18.04 6.88 -1.38
CA ILE A 316 -17.40 7.67 -2.42
C ILE A 316 -16.48 8.67 -1.73
N THR A 317 -15.23 8.73 -2.16
CA THR A 317 -14.22 9.66 -1.66
C THR A 317 -13.71 10.50 -2.82
N GLY A 318 -13.84 11.82 -2.72
CA GLY A 318 -13.21 12.78 -3.61
C GLY A 318 -11.96 13.36 -2.95
N VAL A 319 -10.85 13.38 -3.67
CA VAL A 319 -9.56 13.90 -3.19
C VAL A 319 -9.03 14.96 -4.12
N PHE A 320 -8.71 16.12 -3.58
CA PHE A 320 -7.88 17.13 -4.21
C PHE A 320 -6.58 17.25 -3.43
N LYS A 321 -5.44 17.22 -4.13
CA LYS A 321 -4.11 17.41 -3.53
C LYS A 321 -3.30 18.34 -4.41
N GLY A 322 -2.89 19.48 -3.88
CA GLY A 322 -1.97 20.40 -4.53
C GLY A 322 -0.71 20.57 -3.70
N SER A 323 0.46 20.57 -4.32
CA SER A 323 1.69 20.92 -3.63
C SER A 323 2.65 21.72 -4.50
N LEU A 324 3.29 22.71 -3.89
CA LEU A 324 4.35 23.51 -4.49
C LEU A 324 5.61 23.30 -3.67
N THR A 325 6.66 22.82 -4.32
CA THR A 325 7.98 22.65 -3.74
C THR A 325 8.93 23.64 -4.38
N ALA A 326 9.65 24.43 -3.59
CA ALA A 326 10.57 25.46 -4.08
C ALA A 326 11.79 25.61 -3.16
N PRO A 327 12.97 26.00 -3.68
CA PRO A 327 14.07 26.44 -2.83
C PRO A 327 13.71 27.78 -2.18
N LEU A 328 13.64 27.81 -0.84
CA LEU A 328 13.45 29.05 -0.08
C LEU A 328 14.78 29.80 0.07
N THR A 329 15.88 29.06 0.18
CA THR A 329 17.26 29.57 0.15
C THR A 329 18.14 28.56 -0.58
N VAL A 330 19.44 28.87 -0.75
CA VAL A 330 20.42 27.91 -1.30
C VAL A 330 20.52 26.62 -0.46
N LYS A 331 20.21 26.70 0.84
CA LYS A 331 20.29 25.57 1.79
C LYS A 331 18.94 24.99 2.19
N THR A 332 17.83 25.70 1.92
CA THR A 332 16.50 25.32 2.41
C THR A 332 15.55 25.09 1.25
N LYS A 333 14.94 23.91 1.22
CA LYS A 333 13.85 23.56 0.32
C LYS A 333 12.56 23.52 1.12
N ALA A 334 11.54 24.21 0.64
CA ALA A 334 10.22 24.24 1.25
C ALA A 334 9.18 23.58 0.35
N LYS A 335 8.15 23.00 0.95
CA LYS A 335 6.97 22.45 0.28
C LYS A 335 5.73 22.91 1.03
N ILE A 336 4.81 23.56 0.31
CA ILE A 336 3.45 23.80 0.77
C ILE A 336 2.56 22.75 0.12
N GLN A 337 1.68 22.12 0.90
CA GLN A 337 0.73 21.13 0.42
C GLN A 337 -0.66 21.44 0.98
N ILE A 338 -1.67 21.37 0.11
CA ILE A 338 -3.08 21.46 0.47
C ILE A 338 -3.72 20.16 0.01
N GLU A 339 -4.46 19.51 0.90
CA GLU A 339 -5.18 18.28 0.60
C GLU A 339 -6.61 18.35 1.15
N ASN A 340 -7.60 18.05 0.32
CA ASN A 340 -8.99 17.97 0.73
C ASN A 340 -9.55 16.59 0.41
N ASN A 341 -10.10 15.93 1.44
CA ASN A 341 -10.70 14.61 1.37
C ASN A 341 -12.19 14.70 1.75
N LEU A 342 -13.07 14.53 0.77
CA LEU A 342 -14.52 14.53 0.95
C LEU A 342 -15.05 13.09 0.86
N ASN A 343 -15.53 12.56 1.98
CA ASN A 343 -16.08 11.22 2.10
C ASN A 343 -17.61 11.29 2.16
N ALA A 344 -18.30 10.51 1.34
CA ALA A 344 -19.74 10.29 1.41
C ALA A 344 -20.03 8.80 1.57
N VAL A 345 -20.69 8.42 2.65
CA VAL A 345 -20.98 7.01 2.98
C VAL A 345 -22.47 6.79 3.15
N LYS A 346 -22.99 5.81 2.42
CA LYS A 346 -24.34 5.27 2.56
C LYS A 346 -24.24 3.83 3.05
N SER A 347 -24.80 3.56 4.21
CA SER A 347 -24.88 2.23 4.82
C SER A 347 -26.29 2.01 5.36
N ASN A 348 -26.78 0.77 5.34
CA ASN A 348 -28.00 0.39 6.06
C ASN A 348 -27.78 0.25 7.58
N ASN A 349 -26.53 0.34 8.06
CA ASN A 349 -26.18 0.38 9.48
C ASN A 349 -26.04 1.80 10.02
N TYR A 350 -26.31 2.82 9.21
CA TYR A 350 -26.40 4.22 9.60
C TYR A 350 -27.84 4.70 9.44
N GLU A 351 -28.28 5.62 10.29
CA GLU A 351 -29.61 6.25 10.15
C GLU A 351 -29.77 7.00 8.82
N THR A 352 -28.70 7.68 8.40
CA THR A 352 -28.67 8.58 7.24
C THR A 352 -27.31 8.51 6.56
N GLN A 353 -27.25 8.96 5.30
CA GLN A 353 -25.98 9.14 4.61
C GLN A 353 -25.10 10.13 5.39
N LYS A 354 -23.85 9.74 5.67
CA LYS A 354 -22.89 10.58 6.39
C LYS A 354 -21.87 11.16 5.42
N ILE A 355 -21.57 12.44 5.58
CA ILE A 355 -20.57 13.15 4.81
C ILE A 355 -19.54 13.71 5.78
N ASN A 356 -18.26 13.47 5.51
CA ASN A 356 -17.16 14.02 6.27
C ASN A 356 -16.17 14.70 5.32
N ASN A 357 -15.79 15.93 5.63
CA ASN A 357 -14.81 16.70 4.88
C ASN A 357 -13.60 17.00 5.76
N ILE A 358 -12.42 16.64 5.27
CA ILE A 358 -11.14 16.86 5.95
C ILE A 358 -10.25 17.68 5.02
N LEU A 359 -9.91 18.90 5.45
CA LEU A 359 -8.93 19.76 4.78
C LEU A 359 -7.64 19.77 5.59
N GLU A 360 -6.52 19.50 4.94
CA GLU A 360 -5.19 19.50 5.55
C GLU A 360 -4.30 20.48 4.79
N ILE A 361 -3.65 21.39 5.52
CA ILE A 361 -2.68 22.33 4.95
C ILE A 361 -1.36 22.09 5.66
N ALA A 362 -0.33 21.70 4.92
CA ALA A 362 0.98 21.38 5.45
C ALA A 362 2.07 22.29 4.87
N PHE A 363 2.97 22.73 5.73
CA PHE A 363 4.23 23.36 5.37
C PHE A 363 5.37 22.44 5.82
N ILE A 364 6.27 22.12 4.89
CA ILE A 364 7.43 21.26 5.12
C ILE A 364 8.67 22.03 4.69
N ALA A 365 9.70 22.08 5.54
CA ALA A 365 10.98 22.66 5.20
C ALA A 365 12.10 21.67 5.52
N GLU A 366 13.02 21.49 4.57
CA GLU A 366 14.27 20.75 4.76
C GLU A 366 15.45 21.70 4.58
N THR A 367 16.35 21.73 5.57
CA THR A 367 17.51 22.64 5.60
C THR A 367 18.80 21.85 5.75
N PHE A 368 19.66 21.99 4.74
CA PHE A 368 21.01 21.45 4.68
C PHE A 368 22.00 22.46 5.28
N PHE A 369 22.17 22.45 6.60
CA PHE A 369 23.08 23.38 7.29
C PHE A 369 24.54 23.20 6.85
N SER A 370 24.95 21.93 6.68
CA SER A 370 26.25 21.51 6.14
C SER A 370 26.10 20.17 5.39
N GLU A 371 27.17 19.68 4.77
CA GLU A 371 27.18 18.33 4.15
C GLU A 371 26.93 17.19 5.15
N ARG A 372 27.05 17.47 6.45
CA ARG A 372 26.84 16.50 7.53
C ARG A 372 25.55 16.66 8.29
N ILE A 373 24.91 17.83 8.25
CA ILE A 373 23.75 18.13 9.09
C ILE A 373 22.60 18.56 8.20
N ASN A 374 21.56 17.74 8.19
CA ASN A 374 20.29 18.03 7.54
C ASN A 374 19.19 18.02 8.59
N THR A 375 18.22 18.92 8.46
CA THR A 375 17.08 19.03 9.36
C THR A 375 15.80 19.15 8.57
N SER A 376 14.69 18.72 9.16
CA SER A 376 13.38 18.88 8.57
C SER A 376 12.39 19.34 9.63
N VAL A 377 11.43 20.17 9.21
CA VAL A 377 10.28 20.60 10.03
C VAL A 377 9.03 20.47 9.18
N LEU A 378 7.96 19.97 9.80
CA LEU A 378 6.62 19.90 9.23
C LEU A 378 5.65 20.55 10.21
N LEU A 379 4.78 21.42 9.71
CA LEU A 379 3.61 21.94 10.41
C LEU A 379 2.37 21.64 9.56
N ARG A 380 1.31 21.14 10.18
CA ARG A 380 0.08 20.76 9.48
C ARG A 380 -1.13 21.21 10.27
N GLU A 381 -1.97 22.02 9.64
CA GLU A 381 -3.28 22.39 10.14
C GLU A 381 -4.33 21.44 9.55
N ILE A 382 -5.28 20.99 10.38
CA ILE A 382 -6.34 20.06 9.97
C ILE A 382 -7.68 20.68 10.33
N VAL A 383 -8.54 20.85 9.32
CA VAL A 383 -9.90 21.34 9.47
C VAL A 383 -10.87 20.22 9.14
N THR A 384 -11.69 19.81 10.10
CA THR A 384 -12.74 18.81 9.93
C THR A 384 -14.03 19.28 10.59
N ASN A 385 -15.18 19.01 9.99
CA ASN A 385 -16.49 19.43 10.50
C ASN A 385 -16.57 20.93 10.86
N LYS A 386 -15.95 21.79 10.04
CA LYS A 386 -15.83 23.25 10.24
C LYS A 386 -15.07 23.66 11.53
N LYS A 387 -14.30 22.76 12.13
CA LYS A 387 -13.45 23.01 13.30
C LYS A 387 -11.98 22.81 12.92
N MET A 388 -11.14 23.75 13.34
CA MET A 388 -9.67 23.60 13.32
C MET A 388 -9.25 22.71 14.49
N LEU A 389 -8.38 21.75 14.24
CA LEU A 389 -7.79 20.89 15.26
C LEU A 389 -6.52 21.53 15.81
N ILE A 390 -5.97 20.96 16.88
CA ILE A 390 -4.63 21.35 17.33
C ILE A 390 -3.62 20.92 16.24
N PRO A 391 -2.77 21.83 15.73
CA PRO A 391 -1.87 21.54 14.63
C PRO A 391 -0.98 20.33 14.90
N ASP A 392 -0.80 19.55 13.86
CA ASP A 392 0.19 18.49 13.79
C ASP A 392 1.56 19.07 13.45
N PHE A 393 2.61 18.48 13.99
CA PHE A 393 3.96 18.95 13.71
C PHE A 393 4.98 17.83 13.82
N SER A 394 6.10 17.99 13.12
CA SER A 394 7.26 17.14 13.31
C SER A 394 8.55 17.91 13.08
N ALA A 395 9.62 17.47 13.73
CA ALA A 395 10.96 17.97 13.55
C ALA A 395 11.94 16.80 13.55
N GLY A 396 12.87 16.81 12.60
CA GLY A 396 13.87 15.76 12.45
C GLY A 396 15.26 16.34 12.19
N ILE A 397 16.28 15.63 12.67
CA ILE A 397 17.68 15.92 12.42
C ILE A 397 18.39 14.65 11.95
N GLN A 398 19.25 14.81 10.96
CA GLN A 398 20.11 13.77 10.42
C GLN A 398 21.55 14.25 10.44
N LEU A 399 22.41 13.45 11.06
CA LEU A 399 23.84 13.67 11.17
C LEU A 399 24.58 12.57 10.41
N LYS A 400 25.31 12.95 9.36
CA LYS A 400 26.22 12.05 8.66
C LYS A 400 27.46 11.82 9.53
N THR A 401 27.66 10.59 10.00
CA THR A 401 28.71 10.26 10.98
C THR A 401 30.02 9.81 10.34
N ASP A 402 29.98 9.37 9.08
CA ASP A 402 31.17 8.96 8.31
C ASP A 402 31.13 9.61 6.92
N ASN A 403 32.29 10.01 6.40
CA ASN A 403 32.43 10.55 5.05
C ASN A 403 32.60 9.43 3.99
N LYS A 404 33.14 8.27 4.37
CA LYS A 404 33.42 7.16 3.43
C LYS A 404 32.22 6.27 3.21
N ASN A 405 31.51 5.92 4.28
CA ASN A 405 30.31 5.09 4.23
C ASN A 405 29.02 5.91 4.36
N ALA A 406 27.91 5.36 3.91
CA ALA A 406 26.59 5.93 4.12
C ALA A 406 26.17 5.63 5.57
N SER A 407 26.61 6.46 6.51
CA SER A 407 26.32 6.32 7.94
C SER A 407 25.63 7.57 8.50
N PHE A 408 24.45 7.38 9.08
CA PHE A 408 23.57 8.46 9.52
C PHE A 408 23.01 8.18 10.90
N LEU A 409 23.22 9.11 11.83
CA LEU A 409 22.45 9.19 13.07
C LEU A 409 21.23 10.07 12.80
N LYS A 410 20.05 9.59 13.15
CA LYS A 410 18.76 10.23 12.90
C LYS A 410 18.05 10.40 14.25
N ALA A 411 17.44 11.55 14.47
CA ALA A 411 16.52 11.75 15.57
C ALA A 411 15.32 12.55 15.09
N ASN A 412 14.14 12.24 15.60
CA ASN A 412 12.93 13.00 15.29
C ASN A 412 11.94 13.01 16.46
N PHE A 413 11.12 14.05 16.46
CA PHE A 413 10.00 14.24 17.36
C PHE A 413 8.78 14.66 16.55
N SER A 414 7.62 14.07 16.82
CA SER A 414 6.40 14.34 16.06
C SER A 414 5.15 14.23 16.89
N ARG A 415 4.14 15.05 16.56
CA ARG A 415 2.76 14.94 17.02
C ARG A 415 1.86 14.79 15.79
N ASN A 416 1.11 13.68 15.72
CA ASN A 416 0.23 13.33 14.62
C ASN A 416 -1.19 13.07 15.15
N SER A 417 -2.21 13.48 14.40
CA SER A 417 -3.62 13.34 14.74
C SER A 417 -4.27 12.24 13.92
N ARG A 418 -5.14 11.44 14.56
CA ARG A 418 -6.05 10.52 13.88
C ARG A 418 -7.49 10.95 14.15
N ILE A 419 -8.21 11.22 13.08
CA ILE A 419 -9.65 11.51 13.11
C ILE A 419 -10.41 10.17 13.18
N PRO A 420 -11.45 10.05 14.03
CA PRO A 420 -12.31 8.87 14.10
C PRO A 420 -12.85 8.45 12.74
N SER A 421 -13.01 7.15 12.55
CA SER A 421 -13.67 6.61 11.37
C SER A 421 -15.19 6.86 11.44
N LEU A 422 -15.87 6.72 10.30
CA LEU A 422 -17.33 6.89 10.31
C LEU A 422 -18.04 5.79 11.09
N ASN A 423 -17.48 4.56 11.20
CA ASN A 423 -18.06 3.54 12.07
C ASN A 423 -17.88 3.89 13.55
N ASP A 424 -16.70 4.41 13.91
CA ASP A 424 -16.43 4.85 15.30
C ASP A 424 -17.49 5.88 15.76
N MET A 425 -17.94 6.74 14.85
CA MET A 425 -18.93 7.80 15.15
C MET A 425 -20.39 7.41 14.95
N PHE A 426 -20.73 6.60 13.95
CA PHE A 426 -22.12 6.50 13.46
C PHE A 426 -22.66 5.08 13.29
N TRP A 427 -21.88 4.05 13.58
CA TRP A 427 -22.35 2.66 13.46
C TRP A 427 -23.48 2.37 14.45
N LEU A 428 -24.59 1.75 14.02
CA LEU A 428 -25.66 1.38 14.94
C LEU A 428 -25.49 -0.06 15.47
N PRO A 429 -25.64 -0.30 16.79
CA PRO A 429 -25.88 0.65 17.88
C PRO A 429 -24.59 1.19 18.57
N GLY A 430 -23.39 0.90 18.05
CA GLY A 430 -22.12 1.04 18.80
C GLY A 430 -21.32 2.35 18.63
N GLY A 431 -21.69 3.23 17.70
CA GLY A 431 -20.95 4.45 17.36
C GLY A 431 -21.20 5.58 18.35
N ASN A 432 -20.20 6.45 18.52
CA ASN A 432 -20.26 7.64 19.37
C ASN A 432 -19.98 8.91 18.55
N PRO A 433 -21.01 9.72 18.20
CA PRO A 433 -20.84 10.96 17.44
C PRO A 433 -19.94 12.00 18.11
N ASP A 434 -19.79 11.92 19.44
CA ASP A 434 -18.96 12.82 20.25
C ASP A 434 -17.55 12.28 20.50
N LEU A 435 -17.15 11.21 19.80
CA LEU A 435 -15.84 10.60 19.95
C LEU A 435 -14.73 11.60 19.61
N LYS A 436 -13.72 11.68 20.50
CA LYS A 436 -12.59 12.58 20.35
C LYS A 436 -11.57 12.04 19.36
N ASN A 437 -10.74 12.94 18.84
CA ASN A 437 -9.60 12.55 18.01
C ASN A 437 -8.49 11.97 18.86
N GLU A 438 -7.72 11.05 18.30
CA GLU A 438 -6.52 10.54 18.94
C GLU A 438 -5.32 11.38 18.52
N TYR A 439 -4.43 11.65 19.47
CA TYR A 439 -3.19 12.39 19.28
C TYR A 439 -1.99 11.55 19.71
N GLY A 440 -1.15 11.19 18.75
CA GLY A 440 0.08 10.43 18.97
C GLY A 440 1.31 11.34 19.01
N THR A 441 2.08 11.29 20.09
CA THR A 441 3.40 11.91 20.20
C THR A 441 4.48 10.84 20.15
N THR A 442 5.44 10.99 19.25
CA THR A 442 6.51 10.00 19.02
C THR A 442 7.88 10.67 19.08
N LEU A 443 8.81 10.03 19.78
CA LEU A 443 10.24 10.35 19.80
C LEU A 443 11.01 9.15 19.24
N GLU A 444 11.92 9.39 18.30
CA GLU A 444 12.74 8.33 17.71
C GLU A 444 14.20 8.76 17.60
N ILE A 445 15.09 7.80 17.84
CA ILE A 445 16.53 7.90 17.57
C ILE A 445 16.93 6.63 16.82
N GLY A 446 17.64 6.78 15.71
CA GLY A 446 18.11 5.65 14.92
C GLY A 446 19.51 5.87 14.36
N TRP A 447 20.21 4.78 14.12
CA TRP A 447 21.49 4.78 13.44
C TRP A 447 21.42 3.78 12.28
N GLU A 448 21.73 4.27 11.08
CA GLU A 448 21.78 3.48 9.86
C GLU A 448 23.18 3.59 9.27
N THR A 449 23.80 2.46 8.94
CA THR A 449 25.09 2.42 8.26
C THR A 449 25.12 1.34 7.19
N SER A 450 25.52 1.72 5.98
CA SER A 450 25.78 0.78 4.90
C SER A 450 27.12 1.08 4.24
N GLY A 451 27.78 0.03 3.79
CA GLY A 451 29.11 0.13 3.20
C GLY A 451 29.57 -1.17 2.56
N LYS A 452 30.75 -1.12 1.95
CA LYS A 452 31.47 -2.28 1.45
C LYS A 452 32.77 -2.41 2.23
N LYS A 453 32.93 -3.51 2.97
CA LYS A 453 34.17 -3.78 3.69
C LYS A 453 35.20 -4.49 2.81
N PHE A 454 34.72 -5.33 1.88
CA PHE A 454 35.50 -5.99 0.83
C PHE A 454 34.76 -5.92 -0.51
N SER A 455 35.44 -6.24 -1.63
CA SER A 455 34.83 -6.24 -2.97
C SER A 455 33.58 -7.14 -3.08
N TYR A 456 33.56 -8.23 -2.32
CA TYR A 456 32.48 -9.22 -2.28
C TYR A 456 31.56 -9.09 -1.05
N LEU A 457 31.84 -8.17 -0.12
CA LEU A 457 31.07 -8.04 1.14
C LEU A 457 30.54 -6.61 1.33
N SER A 458 29.25 -6.46 1.10
CA SER A 458 28.46 -5.30 1.54
C SER A 458 27.74 -5.60 2.85
N TYR A 459 27.56 -4.58 3.66
CA TYR A 459 26.74 -4.65 4.88
C TYR A 459 25.71 -3.52 4.90
N ASN A 460 24.59 -3.78 5.55
CA ASN A 460 23.60 -2.80 5.93
C ASN A 460 23.20 -3.08 7.38
N PHE A 461 23.33 -2.09 8.25
CA PHE A 461 22.96 -2.17 9.65
C PHE A 461 22.05 -1.00 9.98
N ASP A 462 20.92 -1.29 10.62
CA ASP A 462 19.97 -0.29 11.08
C ASP A 462 19.47 -0.67 12.47
N ILE A 463 19.49 0.30 13.38
CA ILE A 463 18.91 0.20 14.71
C ILE A 463 18.06 1.43 14.96
N THR A 464 16.86 1.23 15.52
CA THR A 464 15.94 2.33 15.85
C THR A 464 15.33 2.11 17.22
N LEU A 465 15.44 3.11 18.09
CA LEU A 465 14.75 3.20 19.37
C LEU A 465 13.63 4.22 19.23
N PHE A 466 12.42 3.86 19.64
CA PHE A 466 11.26 4.75 19.57
C PHE A 466 10.42 4.65 20.84
N ARG A 467 9.71 5.74 21.14
CA ARG A 467 8.67 5.80 22.16
C ARG A 467 7.49 6.58 21.61
N SER A 468 6.31 5.97 21.66
CA SER A 468 5.07 6.59 21.23
C SER A 468 4.09 6.66 22.39
N PHE A 469 3.42 7.80 22.54
CA PHE A 469 2.36 8.03 23.52
C PHE A 469 1.11 8.52 22.78
N ILE A 470 0.01 7.78 22.89
CA ILE A 470 -1.26 8.08 22.21
C ILE A 470 -2.31 8.38 23.29
N ARG A 471 -3.07 9.46 23.09
CA ARG A 471 -4.16 9.88 23.97
C ARG A 471 -5.37 10.36 23.16
N GLU A 472 -6.55 10.30 23.75
CA GLU A 472 -7.81 10.86 23.25
C GLU A 472 -8.02 12.33 23.63
#